data_AF-A0A9D9S0L4-F1
#
_entry.id   AF-A0A9D9S0L4-F1
#
_cell.length_a   1.000
_cell.length_b   1.000
_cell.length_c   1.000
_cell.angle_alpha   90.00
_cell.angle_beta   90.00
_cell.angle_gamma   90.00
#
_symmetry.space_group_name_H-M   'P 1'
#
loop_
_entity.id
_entity.type
_entity.pdbx_description
1 polymer ?
#
loop_
_entity_poly.entity_id
_entity_poly.type
_entity_poly.pdbx_seq_one_letter_code
_entity_poly.pdbx_strand_id
1 'polypeptide(L)' 'MGYLLNNTSAQDLDSTIRCANVNGRAFEIERLQASLCDERQSTGPRVTIIKLLEREIKRQLQPGPSGPSAGSDS' A
#
# COMPACT_ATOMS: atom_id res chain seq x y z
N MET A 1 13.82 2.95 -14.66
CA MET A 1 12.59 2.87 -13.83
C MET A 1 12.97 2.99 -12.38
N GLY A 2 12.40 3.94 -11.65
CA GLY A 2 12.76 4.24 -10.25
C GLY A 2 11.82 3.54 -9.27
N TYR A 3 12.35 2.58 -8.54
CA TYR A 3 11.62 1.82 -7.51
C TYR A 3 11.26 2.71 -6.32
N LEU A 4 10.11 2.47 -5.68
CA LEU A 4 9.65 3.28 -4.54
C LEU A 4 10.59 3.17 -3.32
N LEU A 5 11.33 2.06 -3.16
CA LEU A 5 11.78 1.59 -1.84
C LEU A 5 13.19 0.99 -1.81
N ASN A 6 14.15 1.58 -2.52
CA ASN A 6 15.54 1.17 -2.34
C ASN A 6 15.98 1.47 -0.88
N ASN A 7 16.26 0.42 -0.11
CA ASN A 7 16.70 0.47 1.29
C ASN A 7 15.74 1.12 2.31
N THR A 8 14.43 1.15 2.03
CA THR A 8 13.44 1.60 3.02
C THR A 8 13.25 0.58 4.13
N SER A 9 13.22 1.02 5.40
CA SER A 9 12.87 0.16 6.54
C SER A 9 11.36 -0.16 6.54
N ALA A 10 10.96 -1.25 7.20
CA ALA A 10 9.53 -1.57 7.29
C ALA A 10 8.70 -0.47 7.99
N GLN A 11 9.28 0.23 8.98
CA GLN A 11 8.62 1.33 9.67
C GLN A 11 8.44 2.56 8.78
N ASP A 12 9.46 2.89 7.98
CA ASP A 12 9.39 4.03 7.06
C ASP A 12 8.38 3.78 5.95
N LEU A 13 8.34 2.55 5.42
CA LEU A 13 7.34 2.15 4.43
C LEU A 13 5.92 2.27 5.00
N ASP A 14 5.68 1.73 6.19
CA ASP A 14 4.37 1.78 6.82
C ASP A 14 3.93 3.21 7.15
N SER A 15 4.86 4.06 7.60
CA SER A 15 4.59 5.49 7.85
C SER A 15 4.28 6.23 6.56
N THR A 16 5.01 5.92 5.48
CA THR A 16 4.83 6.52 4.15
C THR A 16 3.48 6.14 3.54
N ILE A 17 3.10 4.86 3.58
CA ILE A 17 1.79 4.39 3.11
C ILE A 17 0.67 5.04 3.91
N ARG A 18 0.77 5.09 5.25
CA ARG A 18 -0.24 5.74 6.09
C ARG A 18 -0.37 7.23 5.78
N CYS A 19 0.74 7.94 5.63
CA CYS A 19 0.75 9.36 5.27
C CYS A 19 0.09 9.59 3.90
N ALA A 20 0.45 8.80 2.90
CA ALA A 20 -0.14 8.85 1.56
C ALA A 20 -1.68 8.65 1.61
N ASN A 21 -2.13 7.65 2.38
CA ASN A 21 -3.56 7.35 2.53
C ASN A 21 -4.33 8.48 3.25
N VAL A 22 -3.80 9.03 4.34
CA VAL A 22 -4.43 10.14 5.09
C VAL A 22 -4.54 11.41 4.24
N ASN A 23 -3.56 11.66 3.37
CA ASN A 23 -3.55 12.83 2.49
C ASN A 23 -4.34 12.63 1.18
N GLY A 24 -5.01 11.49 1.00
CA GLY A 24 -5.72 11.18 -0.25
C GLY A 24 -4.81 11.00 -1.47
N ARG A 25 -3.51 10.76 -1.24
CA ARG A 25 -2.48 10.57 -2.27
C ARG A 25 -1.97 9.13 -2.24
N ALA A 26 -2.88 8.17 -2.27
CA ALA A 26 -2.53 6.76 -2.27
C ALA A 26 -1.58 6.43 -3.44
N PHE A 27 -0.65 5.51 -3.21
CA PHE A 27 0.25 5.05 -4.26
C PHE A 27 -0.52 4.33 -5.36
N GLU A 28 -0.07 4.50 -6.60
CA GLU A 28 -0.56 3.75 -7.74
C GLU A 28 -0.40 2.24 -7.52
N ILE A 29 -1.47 1.50 -7.80
CA ILE A 29 -1.50 0.06 -7.57
C ILE A 29 -0.44 -0.70 -8.36
N GLU A 30 -0.18 -0.30 -9.60
CA GLU A 30 0.85 -0.90 -10.46
C GLU A 30 2.24 -0.76 -9.84
N ARG A 31 2.50 0.38 -9.21
CA ARG A 31 3.78 0.67 -8.55
C ARG A 31 3.98 -0.14 -7.27
N LEU A 32 2.90 -0.37 -6.52
CA LEU A 32 2.89 -1.26 -5.36
C LEU A 32 3.11 -2.72 -5.77
N GLN A 33 2.47 -3.17 -6.86
CA GLN A 33 2.63 -4.52 -7.39
C GLN A 33 4.05 -4.77 -7.94
N ALA A 34 4.61 -3.81 -8.67
CA ALA A 34 5.99 -3.88 -9.13
C ALA A 34 6.96 -4.04 -7.95
N SER A 35 6.81 -3.18 -6.93
CA SER A 35 7.63 -3.24 -5.71
C SER A 35 7.47 -4.59 -4.97
N LEU A 36 6.27 -5.15 -4.92
CA LEU A 36 6.02 -6.46 -4.31
C LEU A 36 6.71 -7.60 -5.08
N CYS A 37 6.69 -7.56 -6.41
CA CYS A 37 7.38 -8.54 -7.24
C CYS A 37 8.89 -8.52 -7.00
N ASP A 38 9.49 -7.33 -6.93
CA ASP A 38 10.93 -7.18 -6.69
C ASP A 38 11.32 -7.70 -5.31
N GLU A 39 10.58 -7.36 -4.26
CA GLU A 39 10.84 -7.84 -2.89
C GLU A 39 10.76 -9.36 -2.76
N ARG A 40 9.86 -10.00 -3.53
CA ARG A 40 9.73 -11.46 -3.57
C ARG A 40 10.88 -12.15 -4.32
N GLN A 41 11.52 -11.47 -5.26
CA GLN A 41 12.64 -12.00 -6.05
C GLN A 41 14.01 -11.73 -5.40
N SER A 42 14.07 -10.81 -4.42
CA SER A 42 15.30 -10.44 -3.72
C SER A 42 15.85 -11.56 -2.83
N THR A 43 17.19 -11.66 -2.76
CA THR A 43 17.94 -12.64 -1.96
C THR A 43 17.89 -12.27 -0.48
N GLY A 44 16.75 -12.51 0.16
CA GLY A 44 16.49 -12.16 1.56
C GLY A 44 15.11 -11.51 1.69
N PRO A 45 14.02 -12.31 1.70
CA PRO A 45 12.68 -11.75 1.69
C PRO A 45 12.45 -10.92 2.96
N ARG A 46 12.26 -9.62 2.78
CA ARG A 46 11.85 -8.69 3.84
C ARG A 46 10.37 -8.91 4.12
N VAL A 47 10.06 -10.03 4.79
CA VAL A 47 8.68 -10.54 5.01
C VAL A 47 7.72 -9.44 5.49
N THR A 48 8.19 -8.54 6.35
CA THR A 48 7.38 -7.42 6.85
C THR A 48 7.01 -6.43 5.74
N ILE A 49 7.94 -6.09 4.84
CA ILE A 49 7.70 -5.20 3.70
C ILE A 49 6.71 -5.84 2.72
N ILE A 50 6.89 -7.13 2.41
CA ILE A 50 5.97 -7.90 1.58
C ILE A 50 4.54 -7.82 2.15
N LYS A 51 4.37 -8.07 3.46
CA LYS A 51 3.07 -8.00 4.13
C LYS A 51 2.45 -6.60 4.10
N LEU A 52 3.26 -5.54 4.18
CA LEU A 52 2.79 -4.16 4.09
C LEU A 52 2.28 -3.84 2.69
N LEU A 53 3.04 -4.23 1.65
CA LEU A 53 2.65 -4.05 0.26
C LEU A 53 1.38 -4.84 -0.08
N GLU A 54 1.30 -6.12 0.32
CA GLU A 54 0.11 -6.96 0.14
C GLU A 54 -1.12 -6.38 0.83
N ARG A 55 -0.97 -5.88 2.06
CA ARG A 55 -2.05 -5.23 2.80
C ARG A 55 -2.57 -4.00 2.07
N GLU A 56 -1.67 -3.15 1.59
CA GLU A 56 -2.06 -1.92 0.90
C GLU A 56 -2.71 -2.21 -0.45
N ILE A 57 -2.16 -3.14 -1.24
CA ILE A 57 -2.79 -3.61 -2.49
C ILE A 57 -4.19 -4.17 -2.20
N LYS A 58 -4.33 -5.00 -1.16
CA LYS A 58 -5.61 -5.56 -0.75
C LYS A 58 -6.60 -4.48 -0.33
N ARG A 59 -6.16 -3.43 0.38
CA ARG A 59 -7.01 -2.28 0.77
C ARG A 59 -7.54 -1.53 -0.44
N GLN A 60 -6.72 -1.33 -1.47
CA GLN A 60 -7.13 -0.64 -2.71
C GLN A 60 -8.03 -1.50 -3.60
N LEU A 61 -7.79 -2.82 -3.64
CA LEU A 61 -8.56 -3.77 -4.44
C LEU A 61 -9.86 -4.23 -3.78
N GLN A 62 -9.93 -4.16 -2.45
CA GLN A 62 -11.21 -4.36 -1.77
C GLN A 62 -12.07 -3.13 -2.01
N PRO A 63 -13.25 -3.28 -2.61
CA PRO A 63 -14.28 -2.26 -2.48
C PRO A 63 -14.66 -2.25 -0.99
N GLY A 64 -14.01 -1.40 -0.20
CA GLY A 64 -14.49 -1.08 1.13
C GLY A 64 -15.92 -0.54 0.98
N PRO A 65 -16.83 -0.85 1.91
CA PRO A 65 -18.17 -0.29 1.86
C PRO A 65 -18.01 1.23 1.80
N SER A 66 -18.63 1.84 0.79
CA SER A 66 -18.82 3.28 0.71
C SER A 66 -19.09 3.81 2.12
N GLY A 67 -18.24 4.69 2.62
CA GLY A 67 -18.51 5.44 3.85
C GLY A 67 -19.85 6.17 3.75
N PRO A 68 -20.36 6.64 4.90
CA PRO A 68 -21.69 6.31 5.40
C PRO A 68 -22.80 6.65 4.39
N SER A 69 -23.80 5.75 4.31
CA SER A 69 -25.10 6.06 3.74
C SER A 69 -25.54 7.45 4.22
N ALA A 70 -25.60 8.40 3.29
CA ALA A 70 -26.24 9.68 3.52
C ALA A 70 -27.62 9.38 4.12
N GLY A 71 -27.90 9.97 5.28
CA GLY A 71 -29.20 9.83 5.93
C GLY A 71 -30.29 10.24 4.96
N SER A 72 -31.11 9.28 4.56
CA SER A 72 -32.43 9.56 4.02
C SER A 72 -33.35 9.79 5.20
N ASP A 73 -33.54 11.06 5.54
CA ASP A 73 -34.70 11.49 6.34
C ASP A 73 -35.44 12.53 5.50
N SER A 74 -36.58 12.13 4.95
CA SER A 74 -37.57 12.95 4.27
C SER A 74 -38.92 12.25 4.33
#